data_AF-A0A379VKN4-F1
#
_entry.id   AF-A0A379VKN4-F1
#
_cell.length_a   1.000
_cell.length_b   1.000
_cell.length_c   1.000
_cell.angle_alpha   90.00
_cell.angle_beta   90.00
_cell.angle_gamma   90.00
#
_symmetry.space_group_name_H-M   'P 1'
#
loop_
_entity.id
_entity.type
_entity.pdbx_description
1 polymer ?
#
loop_
_entity_poly.entity_id
_entity_poly.type
_entity_poly.pdbx_seq_one_letter_code
_entity_poly.pdbx_strand_id
1 'polypeptide(L)'
;MPPDQRAFGENYVQEGVEKIRHFQEAKVEGLHWHFIGPLQSNKSRLVAEHFDWCHTIDRLRIASRLSEQRPDNLPALNVLIQINIQR
;
A
#
# COMPACT_ATOMS: atom_id res chain seq x y z
N MET A 1 9.06 20.21 -1.67
CA MET A 1 8.62 19.05 -2.46
C MET A 1 8.35 19.55 -3.88
N PRO A 2 8.80 18.88 -4.95
CA PRO A 2 8.49 19.29 -6.31
C PRO A 2 6.98 19.49 -6.46
N PRO A 3 6.51 20.53 -7.18
CA PRO A 3 5.09 20.89 -7.25
C PRO A 3 4.17 19.80 -7.87
N ASP A 4 4.75 18.71 -8.35
CA ASP A 4 4.12 17.60 -9.06
C ASP A 4 4.32 16.22 -8.40
N GLN A 5 4.97 16.13 -7.23
CA GLN A 5 5.08 14.84 -6.53
C GLN A 5 3.71 14.38 -6.02
N ARG A 6 3.19 13.30 -6.61
CA ARG A 6 1.91 12.69 -6.22
C ARG A 6 2.03 11.30 -5.61
N ALA A 7 3.14 10.60 -5.83
CA ALA A 7 3.35 9.24 -5.32
C ALA A 7 4.22 9.24 -4.05
N PHE A 8 3.76 8.58 -2.99
CA PHE A 8 4.46 8.51 -1.71
C PHE A 8 4.62 7.07 -1.25
N GLY A 9 5.80 6.74 -0.74
CA GLY A 9 6.16 5.41 -0.24
C GLY A 9 6.24 5.38 1.27
N GLU A 10 5.62 4.38 1.90
CA GLU A 10 5.67 4.16 3.35
C GLU A 10 6.14 2.74 3.69
N ASN A 11 7.02 2.65 4.68
CA ASN A 11 7.58 1.37 5.16
C ASN A 11 6.79 0.78 6.33
N TYR A 12 6.11 1.62 7.12
CA TYR A 12 5.35 1.20 8.29
C TYR A 12 3.86 1.42 8.05
N VAL A 13 3.09 0.33 8.14
CA VAL A 13 1.67 0.35 7.76
C VAL A 13 0.84 1.32 8.61
N GLN A 14 1.08 1.40 9.92
CA GLN A 14 0.32 2.30 10.79
C GLN A 14 0.60 3.76 10.47
N GLU A 15 1.87 4.13 10.35
CA GLU A 15 2.29 5.48 9.97
C GLU A 15 1.72 5.89 8.62
N GLY A 16 1.76 4.99 7.63
CA GLY A 16 1.16 5.26 6.33
C GLY A 16 -0.35 5.43 6.38
N VAL A 17 -1.08 4.59 7.13
CA VAL A 17 -2.53 4.76 7.32
C VAL A 17 -2.87 6.08 7.99
N GLU A 18 -2.12 6.49 9.01
CA GLU A 18 -2.29 7.77 9.69
C GLU A 18 -2.11 8.94 8.72
N LYS A 19 -1.06 8.94 7.90
CA LYS A 19 -0.82 9.97 6.87
C LYS A 19 -1.90 9.98 5.80
N ILE A 20 -2.28 8.81 5.27
CA ILE A 20 -3.35 8.68 4.27
C ILE A 20 -4.63 9.34 4.78
N ARG A 21 -5.04 9.01 6.01
CA ARG A 21 -6.24 9.59 6.63
C ARG A 21 -6.10 11.09 6.84
N HIS A 22 -4.97 11.55 7.34
CA HIS A 22 -4.69 12.98 7.52
C HIS A 22 -4.88 13.76 6.21
N PHE A 23 -4.34 13.28 5.10
CA PHE A 23 -4.47 13.93 3.80
C PHE A 23 -5.88 13.80 3.21
N GLN A 24 -6.58 12.69 3.45
CA GLN A 24 -7.99 12.52 3.07
C GLN A 24 -8.90 13.49 3.83
N GLU A 25 -8.69 13.65 5.15
CA GLU A 25 -9.42 14.60 6.00
C GLU A 25 -9.17 16.05 5.58
N ALA A 26 -7.93 16.36 5.17
CA ALA A 26 -7.56 17.64 4.57
C ALA A 26 -8.07 17.82 3.12
N LYS A 27 -8.78 16.83 2.56
CA LYS A 27 -9.30 16.81 1.18
C LYS A 27 -8.23 17.03 0.12
N VAL A 28 -7.02 16.52 0.36
CA VAL A 28 -5.95 16.53 -0.63
C VAL A 28 -6.17 15.37 -1.59
N GLU A 29 -6.41 15.69 -2.86
CA GLU A 29 -6.70 14.72 -3.90
C GLU A 29 -5.48 14.41 -4.77
N GLY A 30 -5.57 13.30 -5.52
CA GLY A 30 -4.56 12.90 -6.51
C GLY A 30 -3.27 12.36 -5.91
N LEU A 31 -3.26 11.95 -4.64
CA LEU A 31 -2.14 11.26 -4.04
C LEU A 31 -2.21 9.75 -4.31
N HIS A 32 -1.05 9.13 -4.54
CA HIS A 32 -0.90 7.70 -4.67
C HIS A 32 -0.01 7.17 -3.55
N TRP A 33 -0.50 6.19 -2.80
CA TRP A 33 0.19 5.64 -1.65
C TRP A 33 0.72 4.24 -1.93
N HIS A 34 2.02 4.09 -1.78
CA HIS A 34 2.77 2.88 -2.05
C HIS A 34 3.27 2.29 -0.73
N PHE A 35 2.85 1.06 -0.42
CA PHE A 35 3.45 0.31 0.66
C PHE A 35 4.72 -0.39 0.16
N ILE A 36 5.87 -0.01 0.70
CA ILE A 36 7.19 -0.48 0.27
C ILE A 36 7.96 -1.23 1.38
N GLY A 37 7.34 -1.38 2.55
CA GLY A 37 7.93 -2.10 3.69
C GLY A 37 7.59 -3.58 3.73
N PRO A 38 8.23 -4.35 4.63
CA PRO A 38 7.92 -5.77 4.82
C PRO A 38 6.48 -5.96 5.33
N LEU A 39 5.70 -6.83 4.67
CA LEU A 39 4.29 -7.05 5.00
C LEU A 39 4.07 -8.26 5.92
N GLN A 40 3.63 -7.99 7.15
CA GLN A 40 3.13 -9.02 8.07
C GLN A 40 1.68 -9.40 7.74
N SER A 41 1.35 -10.69 7.82
CA SER A 41 0.04 -11.23 7.41
C SER A 41 -1.16 -10.65 8.19
N ASN A 42 -0.96 -10.21 9.44
CA ASN A 42 -1.98 -9.58 10.27
C ASN A 42 -2.22 -8.10 9.90
N LYS A 43 -1.35 -7.50 9.08
CA LYS A 43 -1.45 -6.12 8.60
C LYS A 43 -1.88 -6.00 7.14
N SER A 44 -2.02 -7.13 6.43
CA SER A 44 -2.45 -7.15 5.02
C SER A 44 -3.75 -6.38 4.78
N ARG A 45 -4.72 -6.46 5.71
CA ARG A 45 -6.00 -5.78 5.56
C ARG A 45 -5.84 -4.26 5.49
N LEU A 46 -5.00 -3.69 6.35
CA LEU A 46 -4.74 -2.25 6.35
C LEU A 46 -4.09 -1.81 5.04
N VAL A 47 -3.19 -2.61 4.49
CA VAL A 47 -2.60 -2.33 3.17
C VAL A 47 -3.67 -2.39 2.08
N ALA A 48 -4.50 -3.44 2.07
CA ALA A 48 -5.56 -3.61 1.08
C ALA A 48 -6.63 -2.51 1.14
N GLU A 49 -6.94 -1.96 2.31
CA GLU A 49 -7.98 -0.94 2.48
C GLU A 49 -7.48 0.49 2.21
N HIS A 50 -6.19 0.77 2.41
CA HIS A 50 -5.69 2.16 2.42
C HIS A 50 -4.70 2.50 1.30
N PHE A 51 -3.94 1.53 0.77
CA PHE A 51 -2.89 1.81 -0.20
C PHE A 51 -3.35 1.56 -1.64
N ASP A 52 -2.68 2.20 -2.59
CA ASP A 52 -2.89 2.02 -4.03
C ASP A 52 -1.94 0.97 -4.62
N TRP A 53 -0.76 0.84 -4.01
CA TRP A 53 0.30 -0.06 -4.42
C TRP A 53 0.88 -0.84 -3.24
N CYS A 54 1.23 -2.11 -3.46
CA CYS A 54 2.03 -2.92 -2.54
C CYS A 54 3.23 -3.53 -3.28
N HIS A 55 4.45 -3.15 -2.88
CA HIS A 55 5.67 -3.51 -3.62
C HIS A 55 6.36 -4.78 -3.11
N THR A 56 5.92 -5.30 -1.97
CA THR A 56 6.65 -6.29 -1.17
C THR A 56 6.00 -7.66 -1.13
N ILE A 57 5.33 -8.05 -2.23
CA ILE A 57 4.71 -9.37 -2.33
C ILE A 57 5.78 -10.43 -2.58
N ASP A 58 6.02 -11.29 -1.59
CA ASP A 58 7.03 -12.36 -1.66
C ASP A 58 6.43 -13.77 -1.72
N ARG A 59 5.13 -13.92 -1.46
CA ARG A 59 4.45 -15.23 -1.39
C ARG A 59 2.97 -15.15 -1.73
N LEU A 60 2.45 -16.21 -2.35
CA LEU A 60 1.06 -16.33 -2.78
C LEU A 60 0.06 -16.03 -1.66
N ARG A 61 0.31 -16.53 -0.44
CA ARG A 61 -0.59 -16.31 0.71
C ARG A 61 -0.84 -14.84 1.01
N ILE A 62 0.15 -13.96 0.81
CA ILE A 62 -0.02 -12.52 1.02
C ILE A 62 -0.83 -11.91 -0.13
N ALA A 63 -0.52 -12.28 -1.37
CA ALA A 63 -1.27 -11.85 -2.55
C ALA A 63 -2.77 -12.21 -2.45
N SER A 64 -3.09 -13.47 -2.10
CA SER A 64 -4.49 -13.91 -1.93
C SER A 64 -5.21 -13.10 -0.85
N ARG A 65 -4.56 -12.88 0.30
CA ARG A 65 -5.15 -12.09 1.39
C ARG A 65 -5.41 -10.64 0.99
N LEU A 66 -4.48 -10.00 0.26
CA LEU A 66 -4.67 -8.64 -0.21
C LEU A 66 -5.84 -8.56 -1.20
N SER A 67 -5.95 -9.53 -2.11
CA SER A 67 -7.07 -9.61 -3.05
C SER A 67 -8.41 -9.82 -2.33
N GLU A 68 -8.47 -10.74 -1.37
CA GLU A 68 -9.69 -11.03 -0.59
C GLU A 68 -10.11 -9.87 0.34
N GLN A 69 -9.15 -9.05 0.77
CA GLN A 69 -9.39 -7.97 1.72
C GLN A 69 -9.56 -6.61 1.04
N ARG A 70 -9.39 -6.52 -0.28
CA ARG A 70 -9.58 -5.28 -1.03
C ARG A 70 -11.08 -4.99 -1.10
N PRO A 71 -11.54 -3.82 -0.62
CA PRO A 71 -12.94 -3.43 -0.77
C PRO A 71 -13.35 -3.27 -2.24
N ASP A 72 -14.55 -3.74 -2.60
CA ASP A 72 -15.08 -3.70 -3.97
C ASP A 72 -15.29 -2.27 -4.50
N ASN A 73 -15.41 -1.29 -3.60
CA ASN A 73 -15.57 0.12 -3.97
C ASN A 73 -14.24 0.81 -4.30
N LEU A 74 -13.11 0.10 -4.21
CA LEU A 74 -11.80 0.62 -4.60
C LEU A 74 -11.32 -0.04 -5.89
N PRO A 75 -10.47 0.63 -6.69
CA PRO A 75 -9.76 0.00 -7.80
C PRO A 75 -8.94 -1.20 -7.31
N ALA A 76 -8.63 -2.14 -8.20
CA ALA A 76 -7.73 -3.25 -7.89
C ALA A 76 -6.40 -2.73 -7.31
N LEU A 77 -5.91 -3.39 -6.26
CA LEU A 77 -4.62 -3.06 -5.67
C LEU A 77 -3.50 -3.39 -6.66
N ASN A 78 -2.66 -2.40 -7.00
CA ASN A 78 -1.50 -2.65 -7.82
C ASN A 78 -0.41 -3.34 -6.98
N VAL A 79 0.27 -4.33 -7.56
CA VAL A 79 1.27 -5.11 -6.84
C VAL A 79 2.55 -5.26 -7.64
N LEU A 80 3.68 -5.32 -6.93
CA LEU A 80 4.95 -5.80 -7.45
C LEU A 80 5.37 -7.05 -6.67
N ILE A 81 6.08 -7.94 -7.35
CA ILE A 81 6.66 -9.15 -6.74
C ILE A 81 8.08 -8.83 -6.28
N GLN A 82 8.35 -9.04 -5.00
CA GLN A 82 9.67 -8.86 -4.42
C GLN A 82 10.50 -10.13 -4.63
N ILE A 83 11.58 -10.00 -5.39
CA ILE A 83 12.53 -11.08 -5.66
C ILE A 83 13.82 -10.80 -4.90
N ASN A 84 14.28 -11.77 -4.10
CA ASN A 84 15.62 -11.72 -3.52
C ASN A 84 16.63 -12.21 -4.57
N ILE A 85 17.51 -11.32 -5.01
CA ILE A 85 18.54 -11.59 -6.03
C ILE A 85 19.94 -11.85 -5.43
N GLN A 86 20.07 -11.85 -4.10
CA GLN A 86 21.34 -12.12 -3.43
C GLN A 86 21.60 -13.63 -3.39
N ARG A 87 22.84 -14.01 -3.70
CA ARG A 87 23.34 -15.40 -3.66
C ARG A 87 23.82 -15.80 -2.27
#